data_AF-A0A699QFZ9-F1
#
_entry.id   AF-A0A699QFZ9-F1
#
_cell.length_a   1.000
_cell.length_b   1.000
_cell.length_c   1.000
_cell.angle_alpha   90.00
_cell.angle_beta   90.00
_cell.angle_gamma   90.00
#
_symmetry.space_group_name_H-M   'P 1'
#
loop_
_entity.id
_entity.type
_entity.pdbx_description
1 polymer ?
#
loop_
_entity_poly.entity_id
_entity_poly.type
_entity_poly.pdbx_seq_one_letter_code
_entity_poly.pdbx_strand_id
1 'polypeptide(L)'
;AGCKDTFKSTSGGAQFLGEKLVSWFSKKQDYTALSTTKAEYVSLSAYCAQVLWMQTQLTDYGFNFLKIPIYCDSKSAITISCNPVQHSRTKHITVRYHFIKEHVKKGTIELHFVKTDYQLADIFIKALPADRFNYLVRRLGMRSLSPQELERL
;
A
#
# COMPACT_ATOMS: atom_id res chain seq x y z
N ALA A 1 11.00 0.45 -13.37
CA ALA A 1 10.76 1.89 -13.16
C ALA A 1 9.51 2.31 -13.92
N GLY A 2 8.66 3.15 -13.33
CA GLY A 2 7.40 3.60 -13.96
C GLY A 2 7.56 4.85 -14.83
N CYS A 3 8.54 5.71 -14.52
CA CYS A 3 8.89 6.89 -15.31
C CYS A 3 10.19 6.66 -16.07
N LYS A 4 10.18 6.79 -17.41
CA LYS A 4 11.37 6.59 -18.26
C LYS A 4 12.43 7.68 -18.09
N ASP A 5 12.01 8.90 -17.76
CA ASP A 5 12.92 10.04 -17.64
C ASP A 5 13.71 10.00 -16.33
N THR A 6 13.05 9.64 -15.23
CA THR A 6 13.68 9.65 -13.89
C THR A 6 14.04 8.26 -13.37
N PHE A 7 13.63 7.20 -14.08
CA PHE A 7 13.72 5.80 -13.63
C PHE A 7 13.08 5.52 -12.25
N LYS A 8 12.16 6.39 -11.82
CA LYS A 8 11.47 6.27 -10.52
C LYS A 8 10.24 5.38 -10.67
N SER A 9 9.96 4.58 -9.64
CA SER A 9 8.71 3.80 -9.55
C SER A 9 7.58 4.65 -8.97
N THR A 10 6.35 4.19 -9.15
CA THR A 10 5.16 4.79 -8.52
C THR A 10 4.71 3.88 -7.38
N SER A 11 4.49 4.45 -6.22
CA SER A 11 3.83 3.80 -5.08
C SER A 11 2.34 4.13 -5.12
N GLY A 12 1.51 3.17 -4.76
CA GLY A 12 0.08 3.39 -4.60
C GLY A 12 -0.47 2.55 -3.46
N GLY A 13 -1.67 2.90 -3.03
CA GLY A 13 -2.35 2.21 -1.95
C GLY A 13 -3.80 2.64 -1.81
N ALA A 14 -4.58 1.81 -1.14
CA ALA A 14 -5.98 2.04 -0.83
C ALA A 14 -6.28 1.59 0.60
N GLN A 15 -6.78 2.50 1.42
CA GLN A 15 -7.15 2.25 2.81
C GLN A 15 -8.66 2.08 2.94
N PHE A 16 -9.06 1.04 3.67
CA PHE A 16 -10.46 0.69 3.87
C PHE A 16 -10.81 0.76 5.36
N LEU A 17 -12.02 1.22 5.64
CA LEU A 17 -12.67 1.05 6.94
C LEU A 17 -13.87 0.12 6.72
N GLY A 18 -13.78 -1.11 7.24
CA GLY A 18 -14.68 -2.19 6.83
C GLY A 18 -14.55 -2.45 5.33
N GLU A 19 -15.68 -2.43 4.61
CA GLU A 19 -15.72 -2.63 3.15
C GLU A 19 -15.69 -1.32 2.35
N LYS A 20 -15.51 -0.17 3.01
CA LYS A 20 -15.57 1.15 2.38
C LYS A 20 -14.17 1.72 2.17
N LEU A 21 -13.86 2.08 0.92
CA LEU A 21 -12.65 2.83 0.60
C LEU A 21 -12.76 4.24 1.19
N VAL A 22 -11.84 4.59 2.09
CA VAL A 22 -11.83 5.90 2.77
C VAL A 22 -10.69 6.80 2.32
N SER A 23 -9.61 6.22 1.81
CA SER A 23 -8.46 6.95 1.29
C SER A 23 -7.72 6.11 0.26
N TRP A 24 -7.05 6.76 -0.67
CA TRP A 24 -6.18 6.15 -1.66
C TRP A 24 -5.07 7.13 -2.06
N PHE A 25 -4.01 6.62 -2.67
CA PHE A 25 -2.99 7.49 -3.26
C PHE A 25 -2.29 6.82 -4.45
N SER A 26 -1.75 7.67 -5.32
CA SER A 26 -0.74 7.34 -6.32
C SER A 26 0.36 8.38 -6.24
N LYS A 27 1.58 7.98 -5.91
CA LYS A 27 2.71 8.89 -5.71
C LYS A 27 3.98 8.33 -6.33
N LYS A 28 4.63 9.13 -7.18
CA LYS A 28 5.97 8.83 -7.68
C LYS A 28 6.96 8.79 -6.51
N GLN A 29 7.78 7.75 -6.44
CA GLN A 29 8.79 7.62 -5.38
C GLN A 29 9.87 8.69 -5.53
N ASP A 30 10.30 9.28 -4.42
CA ASP A 30 11.35 10.29 -4.42
C ASP A 30 12.73 9.71 -4.77
N TYR A 31 12.92 8.42 -4.51
CA TYR A 31 14.17 7.69 -4.70
C TYR A 31 14.09 6.71 -5.88
N THR A 32 15.18 6.63 -6.66
CA THR A 32 15.33 5.63 -7.73
C THR A 32 15.78 4.30 -7.14
N ALA A 33 14.88 3.33 -7.07
CA ALA A 33 15.17 2.00 -6.53
C ALA A 33 16.05 1.17 -7.47
N LEU A 34 17.10 0.57 -6.90
CA LEU A 34 18.04 -0.31 -7.62
C LEU A 34 17.47 -1.70 -7.94
N SER A 35 16.30 -2.04 -7.42
CA SER A 35 15.60 -3.30 -7.71
C SER A 35 14.10 -3.16 -7.44
N THR A 36 13.30 -4.04 -8.06
CA THR A 36 11.85 -4.10 -7.81
C THR A 36 11.56 -4.37 -6.33
N THR A 37 12.25 -5.33 -5.71
CA THR A 37 12.11 -5.60 -4.26
C THR A 37 12.34 -4.34 -3.41
N LYS A 38 13.34 -3.51 -3.75
CA LYS A 38 13.61 -2.26 -3.04
C LYS A 38 12.50 -1.23 -3.26
N ALA A 39 11.98 -1.11 -4.49
CA ALA A 39 10.86 -0.24 -4.80
C ALA A 39 9.60 -0.64 -4.01
N GLU A 40 9.28 -1.93 -3.99
CA GLU A 40 8.15 -2.49 -3.24
C GLU A 40 8.29 -2.27 -1.73
N TYR A 41 9.48 -2.46 -1.19
CA TYR A 41 9.74 -2.21 0.22
C TYR A 41 9.59 -0.74 0.60
N VAL A 42 10.02 0.17 -0.29
CA VAL A 42 9.82 1.62 -0.11
C VAL A 42 8.33 1.97 -0.17
N SER A 43 7.58 1.39 -1.12
CA SER A 43 6.11 1.54 -1.20
C SER A 43 5.44 1.07 0.08
N LEU A 44 5.78 -0.13 0.56
CA LEU A 44 5.23 -0.70 1.78
C LEU A 44 5.51 0.18 3.01
N SER A 45 6.72 0.75 3.09
CA SER A 45 7.09 1.63 4.20
C SER A 45 6.29 2.93 4.19
N ALA A 46 6.05 3.53 3.02
CA ALA A 46 5.23 4.73 2.90
C ALA A 46 3.77 4.43 3.25
N TYR A 47 3.24 3.30 2.76
CA TYR A 47 1.89 2.84 3.05
C TYR A 47 1.68 2.58 4.55
N CYS A 48 2.63 1.88 5.18
CA CYS A 48 2.69 1.62 6.61
C CYS A 48 2.62 2.92 7.44
N ALA A 49 3.43 3.94 7.09
CA ALA A 49 3.41 5.23 7.77
C ALA A 49 2.06 5.93 7.65
N GLN A 50 1.42 5.91 6.46
CA GLN A 50 0.10 6.50 6.28
C GLN A 50 -0.97 5.79 7.12
N VAL A 51 -0.95 4.45 7.13
CA VAL A 51 -1.91 3.64 7.90
C VAL A 51 -1.75 3.89 9.41
N LEU A 52 -0.53 3.96 9.92
CA LEU A 52 -0.26 4.28 11.33
C LEU A 52 -0.71 5.70 11.68
N TRP A 53 -0.51 6.67 10.78
CA TRP A 53 -1.05 8.01 10.98
C TRP A 53 -2.58 8.00 11.08
N MET A 54 -3.26 7.28 10.17
CA MET A 54 -4.72 7.12 10.23
C MET A 54 -5.18 6.43 11.52
N GLN A 55 -4.47 5.40 11.99
CA GLN A 55 -4.73 4.72 13.25
C GLN A 55 -4.65 5.67 14.45
N THR A 56 -3.62 6.53 14.50
CA THR A 56 -3.50 7.54 15.56
C THR A 56 -4.70 8.48 15.55
N GLN A 57 -5.09 8.99 14.37
CA GLN A 57 -6.26 9.86 14.26
C GLN A 57 -7.56 9.15 14.70
N LEU A 58 -7.75 7.89 14.32
CA LEU A 58 -8.92 7.12 14.73
C LEU A 58 -8.95 6.85 16.24
N THR A 59 -7.78 6.66 16.85
CA THR A 59 -7.63 6.53 18.31
C THR A 59 -8.10 7.81 19.02
N ASP A 60 -7.79 8.99 18.49
CA ASP A 60 -8.25 10.28 19.04
C ASP A 60 -9.78 10.41 19.01
N TYR A 61 -10.45 9.75 18.06
CA TYR A 61 -11.91 9.65 17.98
C TYR A 61 -12.51 8.48 18.78
N GLY A 62 -11.69 7.73 19.53
CA GLY A 62 -12.13 6.60 20.36
C GLY A 62 -12.18 5.24 19.65
N PHE A 63 -11.69 5.14 18.40
CA PHE A 63 -11.62 3.88 17.66
C PHE A 63 -10.23 3.24 17.78
N ASN A 64 -10.14 2.18 18.58
CA ASN A 64 -8.87 1.50 18.88
C ASN A 64 -8.64 0.29 17.97
N PHE A 65 -7.80 0.44 16.95
CA PHE A 65 -7.35 -0.65 16.09
C PHE A 65 -5.98 -1.16 16.53
N LEU A 66 -5.91 -2.24 17.31
CA LEU A 66 -4.63 -2.73 17.84
C LEU A 66 -3.74 -3.42 16.79
N LYS A 67 -4.36 -3.99 15.76
CA LYS A 67 -3.69 -4.78 14.72
C LYS A 67 -4.28 -4.42 13.35
N ILE A 68 -3.43 -3.97 12.43
CA ILE A 68 -3.88 -3.51 11.11
C ILE A 68 -3.34 -4.44 10.02
N PRO A 69 -4.23 -5.13 9.28
CA PRO A 69 -3.82 -5.95 8.15
C PRO A 69 -3.43 -5.07 6.95
N ILE A 70 -2.26 -5.32 6.38
CA ILE A 70 -1.77 -4.70 5.15
C ILE A 70 -1.54 -5.81 4.13
N TYR A 71 -2.20 -5.68 2.98
CA TYR A 71 -2.11 -6.65 1.89
C TYR A 71 -1.12 -6.15 0.83
N CYS A 72 -0.10 -6.95 0.49
CA CYS A 72 0.80 -6.65 -0.62
C CYS A 72 1.15 -7.90 -1.44
N ASP A 73 1.48 -7.70 -2.71
CA ASP A 73 1.80 -8.78 -3.66
C ASP A 73 3.32 -9.06 -3.76
N SER A 74 4.13 -8.31 -3.01
CA SER A 74 5.56 -8.51 -2.94
C SER A 74 5.94 -9.48 -1.82
N LYS A 75 6.01 -10.78 -2.14
CA LYS A 75 6.51 -11.82 -1.21
C LYS A 75 7.88 -11.46 -0.64
N SER A 76 8.76 -10.90 -1.47
CA SER A 76 10.10 -10.50 -1.03
C SER A 76 10.04 -9.39 0.02
N ALA A 77 9.17 -8.38 -0.14
CA ALA A 77 8.99 -7.34 0.86
C ALA A 77 8.43 -7.87 2.18
N ILE A 78 7.48 -8.82 2.13
CA ILE A 78 6.93 -9.48 3.32
C ILE A 78 8.03 -10.27 4.04
N THR A 79 8.75 -11.14 3.33
CA THR A 79 9.83 -11.95 3.91
C THR A 79 10.90 -11.07 4.55
N ILE A 80 11.29 -9.97 3.90
CA ILE A 80 12.27 -9.02 4.43
C ILE A 80 11.77 -8.39 5.74
N SER A 81 10.49 -8.03 5.82
CA SER A 81 9.87 -7.46 7.01
C SER A 81 9.73 -8.45 8.17
N CYS A 82 9.58 -9.74 7.90
CA CYS A 82 9.39 -10.77 8.93
C CYS A 82 10.71 -11.44 9.37
N ASN A 83 11.78 -11.38 8.55
CA ASN A 83 13.03 -12.07 8.85
C ASN A 83 13.92 -11.25 9.82
N PRO A 84 14.40 -11.81 10.95
CA PRO A 84 15.28 -11.10 11.89
C PRO A 84 16.64 -10.71 11.29
N VAL A 85 17.14 -11.42 10.28
CA VAL A 85 18.48 -11.22 9.70
C VAL A 85 18.50 -10.04 8.73
N GLN A 86 19.34 -9.05 9.01
CA GLN A 86 19.55 -7.90 8.15
C GLN A 86 20.53 -8.26 7.02
N HIS A 87 20.05 -8.25 5.78
CA HIS A 87 20.93 -8.46 4.62
C HIS A 87 21.76 -7.21 4.31
N SER A 88 23.05 -7.39 4.01
CA SER A 88 23.95 -6.31 3.59
C SER A 88 23.43 -5.48 2.39
N ARG A 89 22.52 -6.05 1.59
CA ARG A 89 21.87 -5.45 0.42
C ARG A 89 20.80 -4.39 0.74
N THR A 90 20.37 -4.23 2.00
CA THR A 90 19.32 -3.27 2.40
C THR A 90 19.84 -2.03 3.13
N LYS A 91 21.18 -1.86 3.25
CA LYS A 91 21.81 -0.75 4.00
C LYS A 91 21.26 0.65 3.66
N HIS A 92 20.96 0.92 2.39
CA HIS A 92 20.44 2.22 1.94
C HIS A 92 18.97 2.48 2.26
N ILE A 93 18.25 1.52 2.86
CA ILE A 93 16.86 1.64 3.32
C ILE A 93 16.69 1.21 4.77
N THR A 94 17.79 1.20 5.55
CA THR A 94 17.84 0.67 6.93
C THR A 94 16.78 1.28 7.84
N VAL A 95 16.52 2.58 7.76
CA VAL A 95 15.47 3.23 8.58
C VAL A 95 14.09 2.64 8.28
N ARG A 96 13.73 2.49 7.00
CA ARG A 96 12.45 1.90 6.57
C ARG A 96 12.33 0.44 7.01
N TYR A 97 13.46 -0.26 7.01
CA TYR A 97 13.54 -1.65 7.44
C TYR A 97 13.24 -1.83 8.91
N HIS A 98 13.92 -1.08 9.78
CA HIS A 98 13.63 -1.10 11.21
C HIS A 98 12.21 -0.65 11.52
N PHE A 99 11.74 0.40 10.85
CA PHE A 99 10.39 0.91 11.02
C PHE A 99 9.30 -0.16 10.80
N ILE A 100 9.26 -0.80 9.62
CA ILE A 100 8.25 -1.84 9.37
C ILE A 100 8.41 -3.01 10.34
N LYS A 101 9.65 -3.46 10.54
CA LYS A 101 9.94 -4.59 11.43
C LYS A 101 9.46 -4.38 12.85
N GLU A 102 9.67 -3.19 13.40
CA GLU A 102 9.27 -2.88 14.75
C GLU A 102 7.75 -2.98 14.90
N HIS A 103 6.99 -2.44 13.95
CA HIS A 103 5.53 -2.52 13.96
C HIS A 103 4.99 -3.94 13.70
N VAL A 104 5.67 -4.72 12.87
CA VAL A 104 5.34 -6.15 12.67
C VAL A 104 5.64 -6.94 13.96
N LYS A 105 6.80 -6.73 14.59
CA LYS A 105 7.19 -7.41 15.84
C LYS A 105 6.28 -7.02 17.01
N LYS A 106 5.87 -5.75 17.10
CA LYS A 106 4.88 -5.28 18.09
C LYS A 106 3.47 -5.82 17.84
N GLY A 107 3.22 -6.40 16.67
CA GLY A 107 1.89 -6.89 16.28
C GLY A 107 0.92 -5.79 15.85
N THR A 108 1.36 -4.53 15.77
CA THR A 108 0.54 -3.41 15.29
C THR A 108 0.21 -3.55 13.81
N ILE A 109 1.11 -4.14 13.03
CA ILE A 109 0.94 -4.37 11.60
C ILE A 109 1.05 -5.85 11.30
N GLU A 110 0.13 -6.34 10.46
CA GLU A 110 0.17 -7.68 9.93
C GLU A 110 0.28 -7.65 8.41
N LEU A 111 1.32 -8.27 7.86
CA LEU A 111 1.53 -8.30 6.42
C LEU A 111 0.95 -9.58 5.84
N HIS A 112 0.05 -9.42 4.88
CA HIS A 112 -0.60 -10.53 4.18
C HIS A 112 -0.24 -10.52 2.70
N PHE A 113 0.12 -11.68 2.17
CA PHE A 113 0.33 -11.82 0.74
C PHE A 113 -1.01 -11.84 0.00
N VAL A 114 -1.15 -11.00 -1.01
CA VAL A 114 -2.25 -11.06 -1.98
C VAL A 114 -1.69 -11.36 -3.36
N LYS A 115 -2.35 -12.22 -4.14
CA LYS A 115 -1.92 -12.44 -5.54
C LYS A 115 -2.10 -11.13 -6.31
N THR A 116 -1.23 -10.85 -7.29
CA THR A 116 -1.31 -9.65 -8.13
C THR A 116 -2.69 -9.48 -8.79
N ASP A 117 -3.37 -10.58 -9.14
CA ASP A 117 -4.74 -10.56 -9.68
C ASP A 117 -5.81 -10.05 -8.68
N TYR A 118 -5.47 -9.90 -7.41
CA TYR A 118 -6.35 -9.33 -6.39
C TYR A 118 -5.77 -8.08 -5.73
N GLN A 119 -4.62 -7.59 -6.20
CA GLN A 119 -4.00 -6.37 -5.68
C GLN A 119 -4.79 -5.14 -6.13
N LEU A 120 -5.54 -4.53 -5.20
CA LEU A 120 -6.36 -3.35 -5.48
C LEU A 120 -5.52 -2.11 -5.77
N ALA A 121 -4.31 -2.03 -5.19
CA ALA A 121 -3.43 -0.89 -5.40
C ALA A 121 -2.96 -0.75 -6.88
N ASP A 122 -3.04 -1.83 -7.67
CA ASP A 122 -2.59 -1.86 -9.06
C ASP A 122 -3.25 -0.80 -9.94
N ILE A 123 -4.51 -0.47 -9.67
CA ILE A 123 -5.25 0.58 -10.38
C ILE A 123 -4.57 1.96 -10.28
N PHE A 124 -3.82 2.20 -9.21
CA PHE A 124 -3.15 3.48 -8.96
C PHE A 124 -1.74 3.52 -9.52
N ILE A 125 -1.15 2.37 -9.88
CA ILE A 125 0.29 2.28 -10.24
C ILE A 125 0.56 1.76 -11.65
N LYS A 126 -0.39 1.04 -12.26
CA LYS A 126 -0.22 0.38 -13.56
C LYS A 126 -1.19 0.95 -14.59
N ALA A 127 -0.74 1.04 -15.84
CA ALA A 127 -1.64 1.14 -16.98
C ALA A 127 -2.25 -0.25 -17.20
N LEU A 128 -3.56 -0.38 -16.98
CA LEU A 128 -4.28 -1.66 -17.03
C LEU A 128 -5.18 -1.75 -18.26
N PRO A 129 -5.37 -2.95 -18.85
CA PRO A 129 -6.43 -3.17 -19.83
C PRO A 129 -7.80 -2.82 -19.25
N ALA A 130 -8.73 -2.40 -20.12
CA ALA A 130 -10.05 -1.91 -19.71
C ALA A 130 -10.81 -2.89 -18.79
N ASP A 131 -10.83 -4.18 -19.14
CA ASP A 131 -11.51 -5.21 -18.32
C ASP A 131 -10.92 -5.31 -16.92
N ARG A 132 -9.60 -5.24 -16.82
CA ARG A 132 -8.88 -5.32 -15.55
C ARG A 132 -9.12 -4.06 -14.71
N PHE A 133 -9.09 -2.89 -15.34
CA PHE A 133 -9.42 -1.63 -14.70
C PHE A 133 -10.86 -1.65 -14.14
N ASN A 134 -11.84 -2.03 -14.97
CA ASN A 134 -13.25 -2.13 -14.58
C ASN A 134 -13.49 -3.13 -13.44
N TYR A 135 -12.78 -4.26 -13.46
CA TYR A 135 -12.80 -5.21 -12.35
C TYR A 135 -12.34 -4.57 -11.04
N LEU A 136 -11.21 -3.86 -11.05
CA LEU A 136 -10.69 -3.19 -9.85
C LEU A 136 -11.60 -2.05 -9.37
N VAL A 137 -12.15 -1.23 -10.27
CA VAL A 137 -13.12 -0.17 -9.93
C VAL A 137 -14.30 -0.75 -9.15
N ARG A 138 -14.88 -1.87 -9.61
CA ARG A 138 -15.98 -2.54 -8.90
C ARG A 138 -15.54 -3.05 -7.53
N ARG A 139 -14.33 -3.60 -7.42
CA ARG A 139 -13.78 -4.10 -6.15
C ARG A 139 -13.45 -3.00 -5.14
N LEU A 140 -13.20 -1.77 -5.59
CA LEU A 140 -13.06 -0.59 -4.72
C LEU A 140 -14.43 -0.08 -4.20
N GLY A 141 -15.54 -0.63 -4.69
CA GLY A 141 -16.88 -0.14 -4.37
C GLY A 141 -17.25 1.16 -5.07
N MET A 142 -16.46 1.58 -6.07
CA MET A 142 -16.75 2.77 -6.86
C MET A 142 -17.92 2.48 -7.82
N ARG A 143 -18.87 3.42 -7.88
CA ARG A 143 -20.01 3.38 -8.80
C ARG A 143 -20.01 4.64 -9.64
N SER A 144 -20.30 4.48 -10.93
CA SER A 144 -20.66 5.62 -11.76
C SER A 144 -22.09 6.00 -11.39
N LEU A 145 -22.28 7.25 -10.98
CA LEU A 145 -23.60 7.81 -10.72
C LEU A 145 -23.98 8.68 -11.91
N SER A 146 -25.20 8.53 -12.38
CA SER A 146 -25.81 9.51 -13.27
C SER A 146 -26.06 10.82 -12.52
N PRO A 147 -26.16 11.97 -13.22
CA PRO A 147 -26.50 13.25 -12.58
C PRO A 147 -27.77 13.17 -11.71
N GLN A 148 -28.75 12.38 -12.14
CA GLN A 148 -30.03 12.17 -11.44
C GLN A 148 -29.89 11.34 -10.15
N GLU A 149 -28.94 10.40 -10.11
CA GLU A 149 -28.64 9.63 -8.89
C GLU A 149 -27.81 10.46 -7.90
N LEU A 150 -26.96 11.36 -8.40
CA LEU A 150 -26.19 12.29 -7.57
C LEU A 150 -27.09 13.25 -6.80
N GLU A 151 -28.15 13.77 -7.43
CA GLU A 151 -29.15 14.65 -6.79
C GLU A 151 -29.97 13.96 -5.68
N ARG A 152 -29.92 12.63 -5.60
CA ARG A 152 -30.68 11.83 -4.61
C ARG A 152 -29.83 11.39 -3.40
N LEU A 153 -28.54 11.70 -3.37
CA LEU A 153 -27.62 11.43 -2.26
C LEU A 153 -27.59 12.60 -1.27
#